data_AF-A0A328RJW3-F1
#
_entry.id   AF-A0A328RJW3-F1
#
_cell.length_a   1.000
_cell.length_b   1.000
_cell.length_c   1.000
_cell.angle_alpha   90.00
_cell.angle_beta   90.00
_cell.angle_gamma   90.00
#
_symmetry.space_group_name_H-M   'P 1'
#
loop_
_entity.id
_entity.type
_entity.pdbx_description
1 polymer ?
#
loop_
_entity_poly.entity_id
_entity_poly.type
_entity_poly.pdbx_seq_one_letter_code
_entity_poly.pdbx_strand_id
1 'polypeptide(L)'
;MPLTNLYIQSTSQCNMNCSYCYIDKSLRKSKKRITMATIDNIFSKLFSSCLIDQQFTICWHSGEPLLTGIEFYRKVIQVIHNYNHHNIYIDHNFQTNGTKRSVINRYF
;
A
#
# COMPACT_ATOMS: atom_id res chain seq x y z
N MET A 1 -2.23 19.38 12.70
CA MET A 1 -2.96 18.11 12.88
C MET A 1 -2.09 17.01 12.29
N PRO A 2 -1.72 15.97 13.06
CA PRO A 2 -0.85 14.93 12.56
C PRO A 2 -1.58 14.04 11.55
N LEU A 3 -0.80 13.46 10.64
CA LEU A 3 -1.25 12.45 9.68
C LEU A 3 -1.62 11.18 10.46
N THR A 4 -2.85 10.73 10.26
CA THR A 4 -3.36 9.49 10.87
C THR A 4 -3.45 8.35 9.87
N ASN A 5 -3.71 8.65 8.59
CA ASN A 5 -3.92 7.66 7.54
C ASN A 5 -3.19 8.05 6.26
N LEU A 6 -2.47 7.09 5.68
CA LEU A 6 -1.83 7.19 4.38
C LEU A 6 -2.41 6.13 3.45
N TYR A 7 -3.13 6.56 2.42
CA TYR A 7 -3.67 5.65 1.40
C TYR A 7 -2.68 5.51 0.25
N ILE A 8 -2.27 4.27 -0.05
CA ILE A 8 -1.33 3.99 -1.14
C ILE A 8 -1.96 3.01 -2.13
N GLN A 9 -2.00 3.44 -3.40
CA GLN A 9 -2.37 2.60 -4.52
C GLN A 9 -1.11 1.91 -5.08
N SER A 10 -0.91 0.65 -4.70
CA SER A 10 0.23 -0.14 -5.20
C SER A 10 0.04 -0.57 -6.66
N THR A 11 -1.19 -0.73 -7.11
CA THR A 11 -1.56 -1.03 -8.49
C THR A 11 -3.01 -0.60 -8.77
N SER A 12 -3.33 -0.33 -10.03
CA SER A 12 -4.73 -0.27 -10.48
C SER A 12 -5.27 -1.65 -10.89
N GLN A 13 -4.39 -2.66 -11.02
CA GLN A 13 -4.74 -3.98 -11.51
C GLN A 13 -5.78 -4.61 -10.58
N CYS A 14 -6.86 -5.14 -11.15
CA CYS A 14 -7.87 -5.90 -10.41
C CYS A 14 -8.23 -7.17 -11.19
N ASN A 15 -8.43 -8.27 -10.47
CA ASN A 15 -8.84 -9.55 -11.05
C ASN A 15 -10.38 -9.72 -11.10
N MET A 16 -11.13 -8.72 -10.64
CA MET A 16 -12.59 -8.67 -10.76
C MET A 16 -13.03 -7.59 -11.74
N ASN A 17 -14.30 -7.67 -12.16
CA ASN A 17 -14.92 -6.69 -13.05
C ASN A 17 -16.27 -6.22 -12.51
N CYS A 18 -16.28 -5.68 -11.29
CA CYS A 18 -17.50 -5.11 -10.69
C CYS A 18 -18.09 -4.02 -11.61
N SER A 19 -19.40 -4.09 -11.84
CA SER A 19 -20.12 -3.15 -12.73
C SER A 19 -20.12 -1.71 -12.21
N TYR A 20 -19.99 -1.54 -10.89
CA TYR A 20 -19.99 -0.25 -10.19
C TYR A 20 -18.59 0.28 -9.85
N CYS A 21 -17.52 -0.36 -10.35
CA CYS A 21 -16.17 0.10 -10.05
C CYS A 21 -15.84 1.39 -10.80
N TYR A 22 -15.48 2.45 -10.05
CA TYR A 22 -15.12 3.75 -10.63
C TYR A 22 -13.77 3.75 -11.37
N ILE A 23 -12.92 2.73 -11.16
CA ILE A 23 -11.62 2.62 -11.85
C ILE A 23 -11.85 2.11 -13.28
N ASP A 24 -11.34 2.85 -14.25
CA ASP A 24 -11.45 2.52 -15.66
C ASP A 24 -11.00 1.09 -15.97
N LYS A 25 -11.75 0.42 -16.86
CA LYS A 25 -11.52 -0.99 -17.20
C LYS A 25 -10.16 -1.25 -17.83
N SER A 26 -9.62 -0.29 -18.60
CA SER A 26 -8.28 -0.41 -19.18
C SER A 26 -7.19 -0.35 -18.10
N LEU A 27 -7.37 0.52 -17.10
CA LEU A 27 -6.47 0.62 -15.95
C LEU A 27 -6.51 -0.63 -15.08
N ARG A 28 -7.69 -1.22 -14.87
CA ARG A 28 -7.82 -2.49 -14.10
C ARG A 28 -7.14 -3.69 -14.75
N LYS A 29 -6.93 -3.65 -16.06
CA LYS A 29 -6.17 -4.67 -16.80
C LYS A 29 -4.67 -4.38 -16.88
N SER A 30 -4.26 -3.15 -16.56
CA SER A 30 -2.87 -2.75 -16.57
C SER A 30 -2.08 -3.48 -15.49
N LYS A 31 -0.89 -3.99 -15.83
CA LYS A 31 0.06 -4.55 -14.85
C LYS A 31 0.97 -3.48 -14.24
N LYS A 32 0.72 -2.19 -14.52
CA LYS A 32 1.48 -1.09 -13.92
C LYS A 32 1.32 -1.09 -12.41
N ARG A 33 2.42 -0.82 -11.73
CA ARG A 33 2.55 -0.78 -10.28
C ARG A 33 3.32 0.48 -9.90
N ILE A 34 3.10 0.96 -8.68
CA ILE A 34 3.99 1.96 -8.10
C ILE A 34 5.43 1.42 -8.07
N THR A 35 6.40 2.25 -8.40
CA THR A 35 7.81 1.82 -8.44
C THR A 35 8.43 1.87 -7.05
N MET A 36 9.46 1.06 -6.80
CA MET A 36 10.21 1.14 -5.54
C MET A 36 10.87 2.51 -5.33
N ALA A 37 11.30 3.18 -6.41
CA ALA A 37 11.82 4.54 -6.33
C ALA A 37 10.75 5.54 -5.88
N THR A 38 9.48 5.36 -6.29
CA THR A 38 8.37 6.19 -5.81
C THR A 38 8.08 5.90 -4.33
N ILE A 39 8.08 4.63 -3.91
CA ILE A 39 7.92 4.23 -2.50
C ILE A 39 9.00 4.87 -1.62
N ASP A 40 10.26 4.76 -2.03
CA ASP A 40 11.41 5.37 -1.34
C ASP A 40 11.22 6.89 -1.18
N ASN A 41 10.88 7.58 -2.27
CA ASN A 41 10.59 9.01 -2.25
C ASN A 41 9.42 9.39 -1.33
N ILE A 42 8.35 8.58 -1.28
CA ILE A 42 7.20 8.82 -0.39
C ILE A 42 7.66 8.78 1.06
N PHE A 43 8.35 7.71 1.47
CA PHE A 43 8.72 7.52 2.87
C PHE A 43 9.86 8.45 3.30
N SER A 44 10.85 8.70 2.43
CA SER A 44 11.88 9.72 2.67
C SER A 44 11.28 11.10 2.98
N LYS A 45 10.32 11.56 2.16
CA LYS A 45 9.63 12.83 2.38
C LYS A 45 8.71 12.81 3.60
N LEU A 46 8.03 11.69 3.84
CA LEU A 46 7.09 11.57 4.95
C LEU A 46 7.83 11.62 6.31
N PHE A 47 8.90 10.83 6.47
CA PHE A 47 9.69 10.79 7.72
C PHE A 47 10.56 12.03 7.94
N SER A 48 10.88 12.80 6.89
CA SER A 48 11.54 14.12 7.03
C SER A 48 10.56 15.26 7.31
N SER A 49 9.25 15.01 7.24
CA SER A 49 8.22 16.01 7.52
C SER A 49 7.85 16.06 9.00
N CYS A 50 7.17 17.15 9.41
CA CYS A 50 6.54 17.26 10.73
C CYS A 50 5.09 16.74 10.75
N LEU A 51 4.70 15.92 9.76
CA LEU A 51 3.32 15.44 9.63
C LEU A 51 3.02 14.25 10.54
N ILE A 52 4.02 13.44 10.91
CA ILE A 52 3.81 12.23 11.70
C ILE A 52 4.00 12.53 13.18
N ASP A 53 3.14 11.94 14.02
CA ASP A 53 3.29 11.94 15.48
C ASP A 53 3.77 10.55 15.95
N GLN A 54 3.17 9.96 16.98
CA GLN A 54 3.59 8.66 17.52
C GLN A 54 3.12 7.45 16.70
N GLN A 55 2.03 7.60 15.92
CA GLN A 55 1.47 6.52 15.14
C GLN A 55 0.70 6.98 13.90
N PHE A 56 0.65 6.12 12.89
CA PHE A 56 -0.27 6.25 11.75
C PHE A 56 -0.53 4.91 11.07
N THR A 57 -1.56 4.86 10.23
CA THR A 57 -1.95 3.68 9.48
C THR A 57 -1.66 3.86 7.99
N ILE A 58 -1.08 2.85 7.36
CA ILE A 58 -0.97 2.76 5.90
C ILE A 58 -2.09 1.86 5.40
N CYS A 59 -2.97 2.42 4.56
CA CYS A 59 -4.03 1.68 3.89
C CYS A 59 -3.63 1.38 2.45
N TRP A 60 -3.34 0.11 2.17
CA TRP A 60 -3.12 -0.41 0.82
C TRP A 60 -4.47 -0.58 0.13
N HIS A 61 -4.72 0.26 -0.88
CA HIS A 61 -6.04 0.42 -1.50
C HIS A 61 -5.94 0.44 -3.04
N SER A 62 -7.10 0.38 -3.69
CA SER A 62 -7.32 0.50 -5.14
C SER A 62 -6.83 -0.71 -5.95
N GLY A 63 -7.53 -0.98 -7.06
CA GLY A 63 -7.38 -2.24 -7.79
C GLY A 63 -7.69 -3.46 -6.90
N GLU A 64 -6.80 -4.44 -6.91
CA GLU A 64 -6.68 -5.49 -5.89
C GLU A 64 -5.23 -5.50 -5.38
N PRO A 65 -4.95 -4.90 -4.20
CA PRO A 65 -3.60 -4.73 -3.69
C PRO A 65 -2.82 -6.05 -3.56
N LEU A 66 -3.49 -7.18 -3.26
CA LEU A 66 -2.80 -8.47 -3.10
C LEU A 66 -2.27 -9.02 -4.43
N LEU A 67 -2.68 -8.47 -5.60
CA LEU A 67 -2.07 -8.81 -6.89
C LEU A 67 -0.65 -8.28 -7.05
N THR A 68 -0.26 -7.24 -6.29
CA THR A 68 1.11 -6.73 -6.29
C THR A 68 2.10 -7.77 -5.74
N GLY A 69 1.62 -8.69 -4.90
CA GLY A 69 2.39 -9.83 -4.39
C GLY A 69 3.20 -9.50 -3.14
N ILE A 70 3.41 -10.50 -2.30
CA ILE A 70 3.98 -10.32 -0.95
C ILE A 70 5.42 -9.79 -0.96
N GLU A 71 6.25 -10.21 -1.92
CA GLU A 71 7.64 -9.76 -2.03
C GLU A 71 7.77 -8.25 -2.24
N PHE A 72 6.79 -7.63 -2.91
CA PHE A 72 6.76 -6.16 -3.01
C PHE A 72 6.55 -5.52 -1.63
N TYR A 73 5.57 -6.00 -0.86
CA TYR A 73 5.29 -5.45 0.47
C TYR A 73 6.42 -5.71 1.46
N ARG A 74 7.12 -6.85 1.37
CA ARG A 74 8.34 -7.12 2.15
C ARG A 74 9.42 -6.06 1.89
N LYS A 75 9.66 -5.73 0.62
CA LYS A 75 10.62 -4.67 0.24
C LYS A 75 10.19 -3.29 0.73
N VAL A 76 8.90 -2.97 0.62
CA VAL A 76 8.33 -1.72 1.13
C VAL A 76 8.51 -1.60 2.64
N ILE A 77 8.19 -2.64 3.39
CA ILE A 77 8.35 -2.65 4.86
C ILE A 77 9.81 -2.43 5.24
N GLN A 78 10.76 -3.04 4.50
CA GLN A 78 12.18 -2.78 4.71
C GLN A 78 12.55 -1.30 4.48
N VAL A 79 12.01 -0.67 3.44
CA VAL A 79 12.22 0.77 3.18
C VAL A 79 11.65 1.61 4.32
N ILE A 80 10.41 1.33 4.77
CA ILE A 80 9.78 2.04 5.88
C ILE A 80 10.62 1.92 7.15
N HIS A 81 11.07 0.71 7.48
CA HIS A 81 11.91 0.44 8.63
C HIS A 81 13.22 1.23 8.58
N ASN A 82 13.85 1.34 7.40
CA ASN A 82 15.08 2.10 7.22
C ASN A 82 14.93 3.60 7.50
N TYR A 83 13.72 4.17 7.31
CA TYR A 83 13.45 5.58 7.59
C TYR A 83 12.84 5.83 8.99
N ASN A 84 12.27 4.81 9.63
CA ASN A 84 11.58 4.93 10.91
C ASN A 84 12.56 4.95 12.11
N HIS A 85 13.42 5.96 12.19
CA HIS A 85 14.41 6.09 13.26
C HIS A 85 13.82 6.36 14.65
N HIS A 86 12.57 6.83 14.71
CA HIS A 86 11.88 7.21 15.94
C HIS A 86 10.94 6.12 16.47
N ASN A 87 10.97 4.91 15.90
CA ASN A 87 10.10 3.80 16.29
C ASN A 87 8.61 4.17 16.30
N ILE A 88 8.18 4.99 15.35
CA ILE A 88 6.78 5.34 15.14
C ILE A 88 5.99 4.05 14.92
N TYR A 89 4.84 3.90 15.57
CA TYR A 89 3.98 2.74 15.37
C TYR A 89 3.22 2.86 14.04
N ILE A 90 3.37 1.85 13.17
CA ILE A 90 2.80 1.88 11.82
C ILE A 90 1.91 0.66 11.64
N ASP A 91 0.61 0.90 11.56
CA ASP A 91 -0.37 -0.14 11.26
C ASP A 91 -0.53 -0.31 9.74
N HIS A 92 -0.68 -1.55 9.28
CA HIS A 92 -0.79 -1.87 7.86
C HIS A 92 -2.14 -2.52 7.56
N ASN A 93 -3.02 -1.75 6.92
CA ASN A 93 -4.34 -2.21 6.51
C ASN A 93 -4.38 -2.48 5.00
N PHE A 94 -5.04 -3.57 4.63
CA PHE A 94 -5.24 -3.96 3.23
C PHE A 94 -6.73 -3.98 2.91
N GLN A 95 -7.16 -3.15 1.97
CA GLN A 95 -8.51 -3.24 1.43
C GLN A 95 -8.50 -4.17 0.22
N THR A 96 -8.98 -5.40 0.42
CA THR A 96 -8.99 -6.47 -0.59
C THR A 96 -10.41 -6.91 -0.93
N ASN A 97 -10.59 -7.43 -2.14
CA ASN A 97 -11.80 -8.12 -2.56
C ASN A 97 -11.91 -9.58 -2.07
N GLY A 98 -10.91 -10.09 -1.33
CA GLY A 98 -10.94 -11.41 -0.71
C GLY A 98 -10.69 -12.59 -1.64
N THR A 99 -10.56 -12.38 -2.95
CA THR A 99 -10.36 -13.49 -3.91
C THR A 99 -8.96 -14.11 -3.84
N LYS A 100 -8.00 -13.47 -3.16
CA LYS A 100 -6.62 -13.96 -2.94
C LYS A 100 -6.44 -14.64 -1.58
N ARG A 101 -7.32 -15.60 -1.27
CA ARG A 101 -7.37 -16.32 0.01
C ARG A 101 -6.06 -16.96 0.45
N SER A 102 -5.25 -17.46 -0.50
CA SER A 102 -3.95 -18.07 -0.19
C SER A 102 -2.92 -17.07 0.33
N VAL A 103 -3.01 -15.80 -0.07
CA VAL A 103 -2.16 -14.72 0.47
C VAL A 103 -2.67 -14.31 1.84
N ILE A 104 -4.00 -14.18 1.99
CA ILE A 104 -4.65 -13.80 3.25
C ILE A 104 -4.27 -14.79 4.34
N ASN A 105 -4.62 -16.07 4.19
CA ASN A 105 -4.41 -17.11 5.22
C ASN A 105 -2.94 -17.34 5.61
N ARG A 106 -1.98 -16.91 4.79
CA ARG A 106 -0.56 -17.18 5.01
C ARG A 106 0.16 -16.04 5.73
N TYR A 107 -0.36 -14.83 5.63
CA TYR A 107 0.39 -13.62 6.02
C TYR A 107 -0.40 -12.64 6.89
N PHE A 108 -1.70 -12.88 7.09
CA PHE A 108 -2.59 -12.10 7.96
C PHE A 108 -3.44 -13.05 8.80
#